data_AF-A0A414A141-F1
#
_entry.id   AF-A0A414A141-F1
#
_cell.length_a   1.000
_cell.length_b   1.000
_cell.length_c   1.000
_cell.angle_alpha   90.00
_cell.angle_beta   90.00
_cell.angle_gamma   90.00
#
_symmetry.space_group_name_H-M   'P 1'
#
loop_
_entity.id
_entity.type
_entity.pdbx_description
1 polymer ?
#
loop_
_entity_poly.entity_id
_entity_poly.type
_entity_poly.pdbx_seq_one_letter_code
_entity_poly.pdbx_strand_id
1 'polypeptide(L)'
;MIESKGEDCMHIRYSTDDYEKLDGQHNIMVLVGNGFDIAVLNKYGDKKMNGKSTKYSDFFEYVTYFRLCDDNNLIYKKMKEDHEQNKENWCDFESSVDELLGEMINDGRQGEIPKLETDLDAIQNSFSRFLNDIVTTDVVLKLNDKSKVNKWADTSLSKFMGDINPKDDMMFVKNTYHYNLYNFIFVNFNYTELLDNYIYLDKSQFEPHRHKNADRNFTFFPNPDGKLTEFNEDTSWSSYIMTNIIHPHGRQNIPRSMIFGTELENYDKSKAEK
;
A
#
# COMPACT_ATOMS: atom_id res chain seq x y z
N MET A 1 -43.48 -1.27 17.00
CA MET A 1 -42.17 -1.91 17.13
C MET A 1 -41.57 -1.95 15.74
N ILE A 2 -40.69 -0.99 15.46
CA ILE A 2 -39.95 -0.91 14.20
C ILE A 2 -38.63 -1.59 14.51
N GLU A 3 -38.44 -2.81 14.01
CA GLU A 3 -37.14 -3.48 14.05
C GLU A 3 -36.21 -2.74 13.09
N SER A 4 -35.25 -2.01 13.65
CA SER A 4 -34.13 -1.47 12.90
C SER A 4 -33.26 -2.63 12.43
N LYS A 5 -33.31 -2.96 11.14
CA LYS A 5 -32.19 -3.64 10.50
C LYS A 5 -31.01 -2.68 10.55
N GLY A 6 -30.04 -3.00 11.40
CA GLY A 6 -28.82 -2.23 11.57
C GLY A 6 -28.16 -1.99 10.23
N GLU A 7 -27.78 -0.75 9.99
CA GLU A 7 -26.82 -0.40 8.94
C GLU A 7 -25.50 -1.06 9.32
N ASP A 8 -25.28 -2.27 8.83
CA ASP A 8 -23.97 -2.92 8.89
C ASP A 8 -23.01 -2.14 8.01
N CYS A 9 -21.94 -1.68 8.65
CA CYS A 9 -20.82 -0.98 8.02
C CYS A 9 -20.26 -1.84 6.87
N MET A 10 -19.86 -1.17 5.78
CA MET A 10 -19.58 -1.71 4.44
C MET A 10 -18.34 -2.64 4.39
N HIS A 11 -18.37 -3.76 5.11
CA HIS A 11 -17.44 -4.87 4.95
C HIS A 11 -18.21 -6.03 4.34
N ILE A 12 -17.81 -6.45 3.14
CA ILE A 12 -18.36 -7.64 2.50
C ILE A 12 -18.02 -8.84 3.39
N ARG A 13 -19.03 -9.35 4.11
CA ARG A 13 -18.93 -10.56 4.93
C ARG A 13 -19.84 -11.61 4.32
N TYR A 14 -19.23 -12.68 3.82
CA TYR A 14 -19.95 -13.85 3.36
C TYR A 14 -20.21 -14.77 4.56
N SER A 15 -21.42 -15.31 4.65
CA SER A 15 -21.75 -16.35 5.63
C SER A 15 -21.17 -17.70 5.21
N THR A 16 -21.12 -18.66 6.12
CA THR A 16 -20.71 -20.04 5.80
C THR A 16 -21.54 -20.63 4.66
N ASP A 17 -22.85 -20.40 4.67
CA ASP A 17 -23.78 -20.84 3.62
C ASP A 17 -23.49 -20.21 2.25
N ASP A 18 -22.90 -19.01 2.22
CA ASP A 18 -22.52 -18.34 0.97
C ASP A 18 -21.23 -18.95 0.38
N TYR A 19 -20.29 -19.34 1.25
CA TYR A 19 -19.06 -20.03 0.82
C TYR A 19 -19.34 -21.43 0.27
N GLU A 20 -20.33 -22.14 0.80
CA GLU A 20 -20.74 -23.46 0.29
C GLU A 20 -21.33 -23.41 -1.13
N LYS A 21 -21.81 -22.24 -1.58
CA LYS A 21 -22.37 -22.03 -2.93
C LYS A 21 -21.32 -21.60 -3.97
N LEU A 22 -20.06 -21.46 -3.59
CA LEU A 22 -19.00 -21.03 -4.51
C LEU A 22 -18.53 -22.19 -5.39
N ASP A 23 -18.43 -21.96 -6.69
CA ASP A 23 -17.86 -22.93 -7.64
C ASP A 23 -16.32 -22.98 -7.58
N GLY A 24 -15.70 -22.00 -6.92
CA GLY A 24 -14.25 -21.91 -6.75
C GLY A 24 -13.80 -20.60 -6.12
N GLN A 25 -12.56 -20.56 -5.65
CA GLN A 25 -11.94 -19.36 -5.07
C GLN A 25 -10.56 -19.12 -5.67
N HIS A 26 -10.32 -17.86 -6.02
CA HIS A 26 -9.06 -17.34 -6.54
C HIS A 26 -8.45 -16.37 -5.54
N ASN A 27 -7.29 -16.71 -4.99
CA ASN A 27 -6.56 -15.83 -4.08
C ASN A 27 -5.53 -15.03 -4.86
N ILE A 28 -5.65 -13.71 -4.82
CA ILE A 28 -4.81 -12.78 -5.58
C ILE A 28 -4.09 -11.88 -4.59
N MET A 29 -2.77 -11.94 -4.59
CA MET A 29 -1.94 -11.04 -3.80
C MET A 29 -1.39 -9.95 -4.70
N VAL A 30 -1.57 -8.69 -4.30
CA VAL A 30 -1.08 -7.52 -5.03
C VAL A 30 -0.06 -6.81 -4.16
N LEU A 31 1.18 -6.71 -4.64
CA LEU A 31 2.25 -6.00 -3.96
C LEU A 31 2.32 -4.57 -4.51
N VAL A 32 2.12 -3.57 -3.65
CA VAL A 32 2.10 -2.16 -4.06
C VAL A 32 3.25 -1.42 -3.40
N GLY A 33 4.15 -0.91 -4.22
CA GLY A 33 5.29 -0.12 -3.79
C GLY A 33 5.11 1.39 -3.98
N ASN A 34 6.16 2.12 -3.61
CA ASN A 34 6.16 3.59 -3.56
C ASN A 34 5.89 4.29 -4.89
N GLY A 35 6.10 3.59 -6.02
CA GLY A 35 5.77 4.11 -7.35
C GLY A 35 4.31 4.56 -7.48
N PHE A 36 3.38 3.92 -6.75
CA PHE A 36 1.97 4.32 -6.74
C PHE A 36 1.78 5.72 -6.13
N ASP A 37 2.28 5.92 -4.92
CA ASP A 37 2.17 7.22 -4.21
C ASP A 37 2.87 8.33 -5.00
N ILE A 38 4.05 8.05 -5.57
CA ILE A 38 4.76 8.99 -6.44
C ILE A 38 3.89 9.38 -7.64
N ALA A 39 3.25 8.42 -8.31
CA ALA A 39 2.39 8.71 -9.46
C ALA A 39 1.16 9.54 -9.07
N VAL A 40 0.53 9.22 -7.94
CA VAL A 40 -0.61 9.97 -7.40
C VAL A 40 -0.21 11.40 -7.04
N LEU A 41 0.90 11.58 -6.32
CA LEU A 41 1.38 12.90 -5.89
C LEU A 41 1.87 13.75 -7.06
N ASN A 42 2.52 13.16 -8.06
CA ASN A 42 2.88 13.89 -9.28
C ASN A 42 1.65 14.41 -10.04
N LYS A 43 0.53 13.68 -9.97
CA LYS A 43 -0.70 14.03 -10.70
C LYS A 43 -1.63 14.97 -9.92
N TYR A 44 -1.73 14.79 -8.60
CA TYR A 44 -2.72 15.49 -7.76
C TYR A 44 -2.12 16.27 -6.60
N GLY A 45 -0.82 16.12 -6.34
CA GLY A 45 -0.08 16.78 -5.25
C GLY A 45 -0.23 18.29 -5.29
N ASP A 46 -0.23 18.90 -4.10
CA ASP A 46 -0.28 20.34 -3.98
C ASP A 46 1.05 20.96 -4.42
N LYS A 47 0.98 22.08 -5.16
CA LYS A 47 2.16 22.84 -5.58
C LYS A 47 2.88 23.51 -4.41
N LYS A 48 2.25 23.60 -3.24
CA LYS A 48 2.82 24.22 -2.03
C LYS A 48 4.13 23.57 -1.58
N MET A 49 4.32 22.28 -1.85
CA MET A 49 5.57 21.55 -1.56
C MET A 49 6.45 21.38 -2.79
N ASN A 50 6.39 22.31 -3.76
CA ASN A 50 7.18 22.29 -5.00
C ASN A 50 7.09 20.98 -5.81
N GLY A 51 5.96 20.27 -5.73
CA GLY A 51 5.79 18.99 -6.44
C GLY A 51 6.56 17.82 -5.81
N LYS A 52 6.94 17.93 -4.53
CA LYS A 52 7.50 16.81 -3.76
C LYS A 52 6.54 15.63 -3.72
N SER A 53 7.14 14.44 -3.70
CA SER A 53 6.50 13.14 -3.66
C SER A 53 7.08 12.30 -2.52
N THR A 54 6.69 11.05 -2.39
CA THR A 54 7.22 10.11 -1.38
C THR A 54 8.62 9.57 -1.72
N LYS A 55 9.38 10.21 -2.61
CA LYS A 55 10.77 9.84 -2.89
C LYS A 55 11.67 10.12 -1.68
N TYR A 56 12.72 9.32 -1.55
CA TYR A 56 13.71 9.52 -0.49
C TYR A 56 14.45 10.85 -0.65
N SER A 57 14.83 11.25 -1.87
CA SER A 57 15.46 12.55 -2.13
C SER A 57 14.58 13.74 -1.69
N ASP A 58 13.27 13.70 -2.02
CA ASP A 58 12.32 14.73 -1.60
C ASP A 58 12.23 14.85 -0.06
N PHE A 59 12.29 13.71 0.64
CA PHE A 59 12.33 13.62 2.09
C PHE A 59 13.64 14.17 2.67
N PHE A 60 14.80 13.76 2.15
CA PHE A 60 16.11 14.26 2.57
C PHE A 60 16.20 15.79 2.44
N GLU A 61 15.76 16.33 1.30
CA GLU A 61 15.68 17.78 1.10
C GLU A 61 14.73 18.45 2.08
N TYR A 62 13.60 17.81 2.41
CA TYR A 62 12.63 18.33 3.37
C TYR A 62 13.24 18.44 4.78
N VAL A 63 13.86 17.37 5.26
CA VAL A 63 14.54 17.35 6.57
C VAL A 63 15.62 18.42 6.63
N THR A 64 16.42 18.55 5.57
CA THR A 64 17.53 19.51 5.48
C THR A 64 17.05 20.96 5.41
N TYR A 65 16.05 21.23 4.57
CA TYR A 65 15.49 22.57 4.39
C TYR A 65 14.86 23.11 5.68
N PHE A 66 14.06 22.27 6.36
CA PHE A 66 13.38 22.65 7.60
C PHE A 66 14.23 22.45 8.86
N ARG A 67 15.45 21.93 8.74
CA ARG A 67 16.37 21.65 9.86
C ARG A 67 15.70 20.82 10.96
N LEU A 68 15.04 19.73 10.56
CA LEU A 68 14.22 18.92 11.46
C LEU A 68 15.03 17.97 12.36
N CYS A 69 16.29 17.73 12.02
CA CYS A 69 17.19 16.85 12.75
C CYS A 69 18.44 17.59 13.23
N ASP A 70 18.95 17.19 14.40
CA ASP A 70 20.21 17.67 14.95
C ASP A 70 21.38 17.21 14.06
N ASP A 71 22.36 18.07 13.80
CA ASP A 71 23.57 17.72 13.06
C ASP A 71 24.39 16.62 13.74
N ASN A 72 24.18 16.36 15.03
CA ASN A 72 24.77 15.26 15.79
C ASN A 72 24.04 13.92 15.65
N ASN A 73 22.84 13.89 15.04
CA ASN A 73 22.10 12.66 14.79
C ASN A 73 22.89 11.77 13.81
N LEU A 74 23.20 10.54 14.24
CA LEU A 74 24.05 9.61 13.50
C LEU A 74 23.46 9.24 12.14
N ILE A 75 22.15 9.03 12.09
CA ILE A 75 21.44 8.69 10.86
C ILE A 75 21.40 9.90 9.93
N TYR A 76 21.12 11.10 10.43
CA TYR A 76 21.11 12.30 9.59
C TYR A 76 22.50 12.63 9.03
N LYS A 77 23.58 12.39 9.78
CA LYS A 77 24.95 12.49 9.26
C LYS A 77 25.16 11.52 8.10
N LYS A 78 24.80 10.25 8.29
CA LYS A 78 24.90 9.22 7.25
C LYS A 78 24.06 9.57 6.01
N MET A 79 22.84 10.09 6.19
CA MET A 79 22.01 10.58 5.08
C MET A 79 22.69 11.69 4.27
N LYS A 80 23.44 12.60 4.92
CA LYS A 80 24.22 13.65 4.23
C LYS A 80 25.38 13.05 3.42
N GLU A 81 26.13 12.12 4.02
CA GLU A 81 27.22 11.41 3.34
C GLU A 81 26.72 10.58 2.14
N ASP A 82 25.59 9.90 2.32
CA ASP A 82 24.94 9.10 1.29
C ASP A 82 24.45 9.97 0.12
N HIS A 83 23.93 11.16 0.42
CA HIS A 83 23.52 12.13 -0.59
C HIS A 83 24.72 12.58 -1.45
N GLU A 84 25.88 12.84 -0.85
CA GLU A 84 27.12 13.15 -1.58
C GLU A 84 27.60 11.99 -2.48
N GLN A 85 27.20 10.76 -2.16
CA GLN A 85 27.49 9.54 -2.92
C GLN A 85 26.40 9.19 -3.95
N ASN A 86 25.38 10.02 -4.12
CA ASN A 86 24.21 9.78 -5.00
C ASN A 86 23.40 8.54 -4.62
N LYS A 87 23.33 8.20 -3.33
CA LYS A 87 22.39 7.22 -2.79
C LYS A 87 21.02 7.89 -2.60
N GLU A 88 20.12 7.69 -3.57
CA GLU A 88 18.86 8.44 -3.70
C GLU A 88 17.59 7.63 -3.41
N ASN A 89 17.71 6.35 -3.01
CA ASN A 89 16.55 5.48 -2.80
C ASN A 89 16.33 5.13 -1.32
N TRP A 90 15.11 4.72 -1.00
CA TRP A 90 14.75 4.21 0.33
C TRP A 90 15.54 2.96 0.72
N CYS A 91 15.87 2.09 -0.24
CA CYS A 91 16.72 0.93 0.04
C CYS A 91 18.14 1.34 0.45
N ASP A 92 18.67 2.44 -0.11
CA ASP A 92 20.01 2.93 0.24
C ASP A 92 20.02 3.46 1.69
N PHE A 93 18.93 4.14 2.08
CA PHE A 93 18.72 4.55 3.47
C PHE A 93 18.66 3.35 4.42
N GLU A 94 17.85 2.33 4.10
CA GLU A 94 17.72 1.12 4.94
C GLU A 94 19.05 0.36 5.05
N SER A 95 19.78 0.20 3.94
CA SER A 95 21.12 -0.39 3.96
C SER A 95 22.09 0.42 4.81
N SER A 96 21.99 1.74 4.80
CA SER A 96 22.88 2.61 5.56
C SER A 96 22.59 2.60 7.06
N VAL A 97 21.32 2.39 7.46
CA VAL A 97 20.96 2.11 8.86
C VAL A 97 21.49 0.75 9.29
N ASP A 98 21.38 -0.27 8.45
CA ASP A 98 21.91 -1.62 8.70
C ASP A 98 23.46 -1.62 8.82
N GLU A 99 24.15 -0.86 7.96
CA GLU A 99 25.60 -0.63 8.03
C GLU A 99 26.02 -0.01 9.37
N LEU A 100 25.37 1.09 9.78
CA LEU A 100 25.67 1.77 11.05
C LEU A 100 25.54 0.82 12.24
N LEU A 101 24.47 0.01 12.24
CA LEU A 101 24.24 -0.98 13.28
C LEU A 101 25.29 -2.10 13.25
N GLY A 102 25.61 -2.62 12.06
CA GLY A 102 26.61 -3.66 11.88
C GLY A 102 28.00 -3.22 12.34
N GLU A 103 28.39 -1.98 12.03
CA GLU A 103 29.63 -1.36 12.53
C GLU A 103 29.65 -1.28 14.06
N MET A 104 28.57 -0.83 14.69
CA MET A 104 28.48 -0.76 16.15
C MET A 104 28.64 -2.13 16.81
N ILE A 105 28.06 -3.18 16.23
CA ILE A 105 28.18 -4.55 16.75
C ILE A 105 29.61 -5.08 16.57
N ASN A 106 30.18 -4.92 15.37
CA ASN A 106 31.51 -5.44 15.03
C ASN A 106 32.63 -4.73 15.80
N ASP A 107 32.49 -3.43 16.07
CA ASP A 107 33.48 -2.62 16.79
C ASP A 107 33.37 -2.72 18.32
N GLY A 108 32.40 -3.48 18.85
CA GLY A 108 32.16 -3.55 20.29
C GLY A 108 31.54 -2.28 20.89
N ARG A 109 30.84 -1.49 20.07
CA ARG A 109 30.16 -0.23 20.44
C ARG A 109 28.66 -0.44 20.71
N GLN A 110 28.25 -1.61 21.22
CA GLN A 110 26.82 -1.90 21.46
C GLN A 110 26.15 -0.90 22.42
N GLY A 111 26.91 -0.24 23.30
CA GLY A 111 26.39 0.84 24.15
C GLY A 111 25.89 2.08 23.40
N GLU A 112 26.20 2.22 22.10
CA GLU A 112 25.71 3.31 21.23
C GLU A 112 24.37 2.98 20.56
N ILE A 113 23.91 1.72 20.58
CA ILE A 113 22.64 1.30 19.94
C ILE A 113 21.43 2.09 20.48
N PRO A 114 21.26 2.34 21.79
CA PRO A 114 20.15 3.16 22.28
C PRO A 114 20.14 4.58 21.71
N LYS A 115 21.33 5.13 21.40
CA LYS A 115 21.45 6.44 20.74
C LYS A 115 21.02 6.34 19.26
N LEU A 116 21.39 5.26 18.56
CA LEU A 116 20.93 4.98 17.20
C LEU A 116 19.40 4.86 17.13
N GLU A 117 18.77 4.14 18.07
CA GLU A 117 17.32 4.03 18.18
C GLU A 117 16.65 5.41 18.38
N THR A 118 17.18 6.21 19.32
CA THR A 118 16.70 7.58 19.56
C THR A 118 16.85 8.48 18.31
N ASP A 119 17.94 8.31 17.57
CA ASP A 119 18.18 9.05 16.34
C ASP A 119 17.24 8.61 15.22
N LEU A 120 16.89 7.33 15.15
CA LEU A 120 15.91 6.79 14.20
C LEU A 120 14.51 7.29 14.49
N ASP A 121 14.13 7.37 15.78
CA ASP A 121 12.85 7.95 16.21
C ASP A 121 12.72 9.41 15.73
N ALA A 122 13.81 10.19 15.78
CA ALA A 122 13.80 11.57 15.28
C ALA A 122 13.57 11.64 13.75
N ILE A 123 14.14 10.69 13.01
CA ILE A 123 13.93 10.56 11.56
C ILE A 123 12.49 10.13 11.26
N GLN A 124 11.94 9.14 11.97
CA GLN A 124 10.55 8.71 11.86
C GLN A 124 9.56 9.84 12.14
N ASN A 125 9.81 10.64 13.18
CA ASN A 125 9.00 11.82 13.49
C ASN A 125 9.04 12.84 12.35
N SER A 126 10.23 13.07 11.77
CA SER A 126 10.40 13.98 10.62
C SER A 126 9.69 13.44 9.38
N PHE A 127 9.73 12.13 9.16
CA PHE A 127 9.03 11.47 8.06
C PHE A 127 7.51 11.56 8.21
N SER A 128 6.99 11.41 9.43
CA SER A 128 5.56 11.62 9.70
C SER A 128 5.10 13.02 9.28
N ARG A 129 5.89 14.05 9.66
CA ARG A 129 5.60 15.44 9.27
C ARG A 129 5.64 15.61 7.76
N PHE A 130 6.66 15.06 7.12
CA PHE A 130 6.81 15.08 5.68
C PHE A 130 5.59 14.50 4.95
N LEU A 131 5.15 13.30 5.33
CA LEU A 131 3.98 12.65 4.75
C LEU A 131 2.71 13.50 4.94
N ASN A 132 2.52 14.09 6.11
CA ASN A 132 1.36 14.96 6.39
C ASN A 132 1.36 16.24 5.57
N ASP A 133 2.53 16.77 5.22
CA ASP A 133 2.64 17.98 4.40
C ASP A 133 2.43 17.71 2.91
N ILE A 134 2.81 16.53 2.41
CA ILE A 134 2.67 16.18 0.98
C ILE A 134 1.33 15.47 0.67
N VAL A 135 0.85 14.60 1.58
CA VAL A 135 -0.42 13.88 1.47
C VAL A 135 -1.51 14.65 2.21
N THR A 136 -1.91 15.77 1.62
CA THR A 136 -2.93 16.64 2.21
C THR A 136 -4.34 16.08 1.98
N THR A 137 -5.30 16.55 2.77
CA THR A 137 -6.73 16.24 2.56
C THR A 137 -7.20 16.57 1.15
N ASP A 138 -6.70 17.65 0.53
CA ASP A 138 -7.05 18.02 -0.84
C ASP A 138 -6.59 16.98 -1.86
N VAL A 139 -5.42 16.36 -1.67
CA VAL A 139 -4.93 15.27 -2.52
C VAL A 139 -5.86 14.06 -2.41
N VAL A 140 -6.21 13.67 -1.18
CA VAL A 140 -7.09 12.53 -0.90
C VAL A 140 -8.48 12.76 -1.50
N LEU A 141 -9.08 13.93 -1.31
CA LEU A 141 -10.39 14.27 -1.86
C LEU A 141 -10.40 14.25 -3.39
N LYS A 142 -9.39 14.84 -4.04
CA LYS A 142 -9.25 14.80 -5.50
C LYS A 142 -9.12 13.37 -6.02
N LEU A 143 -8.32 12.54 -5.34
CA LEU A 143 -8.14 11.15 -5.72
C LEU A 143 -9.45 10.38 -5.59
N ASN A 144 -10.14 10.53 -4.47
CA ASN A 144 -11.43 9.90 -4.19
C ASN A 144 -12.49 10.28 -5.24
N ASP A 145 -12.64 11.57 -5.53
CA ASP A 145 -13.61 12.04 -6.53
C ASP A 145 -13.31 11.47 -7.93
N LYS A 146 -12.03 11.40 -8.30
CA LYS A 146 -11.63 10.83 -9.59
C LYS A 146 -11.77 9.31 -9.62
N SER A 147 -11.45 8.60 -8.55
CA SER A 147 -11.67 7.15 -8.45
C SER A 147 -13.15 6.83 -8.65
N LYS A 148 -14.00 7.55 -7.92
CA LYS A 148 -15.46 7.42 -7.99
C LYS A 148 -16.02 7.66 -9.39
N VAL A 149 -15.69 8.80 -9.99
CA VAL A 149 -16.21 9.17 -11.32
C VAL A 149 -15.77 8.20 -12.41
N ASN A 150 -14.53 7.70 -12.33
CA ASN A 150 -13.96 6.84 -13.37
C ASN A 150 -14.05 5.34 -13.04
N LYS A 151 -14.69 4.98 -11.92
CA LYS A 151 -14.84 3.59 -11.46
C LYS A 151 -13.52 2.83 -11.36
N TRP A 152 -12.48 3.46 -10.83
CA TRP A 152 -11.13 2.88 -10.84
C TRP A 152 -11.03 1.61 -10.01
N ALA A 153 -11.65 1.56 -8.83
CA ALA A 153 -11.66 0.36 -7.99
C ALA A 153 -12.28 -0.85 -8.73
N ASP A 154 -13.49 -0.68 -9.24
CA ASP A 154 -14.20 -1.71 -10.01
C ASP A 154 -13.40 -2.12 -11.24
N THR A 155 -12.88 -1.15 -12.01
CA THR A 155 -12.09 -1.43 -13.22
C THR A 155 -10.80 -2.18 -12.90
N SER A 156 -10.02 -1.73 -11.91
CA SER A 156 -8.78 -2.37 -11.52
C SER A 156 -9.00 -3.79 -11.01
N LEU A 157 -10.06 -4.04 -10.23
CA LEU A 157 -10.34 -5.38 -9.70
C LEU A 157 -10.93 -6.32 -10.76
N SER A 158 -11.83 -5.81 -11.61
CA SER A 158 -12.55 -6.62 -12.61
C SER A 158 -11.75 -6.90 -13.87
N LYS A 159 -10.80 -6.02 -14.22
CA LYS A 159 -10.11 -6.04 -15.52
C LYS A 159 -8.58 -6.11 -15.43
N PHE A 160 -8.01 -6.43 -14.27
CA PHE A 160 -6.53 -6.49 -14.12
C PHE A 160 -5.84 -7.43 -15.13
N MET A 161 -6.54 -8.44 -15.65
CA MET A 161 -5.99 -9.33 -16.69
C MET A 161 -5.61 -8.59 -17.99
N GLY A 162 -6.15 -7.40 -18.23
CA GLY A 162 -5.76 -6.56 -19.37
C GLY A 162 -4.33 -6.03 -19.27
N ASP A 163 -3.83 -5.86 -18.04
CA ASP A 163 -2.49 -5.35 -17.77
C ASP A 163 -1.42 -6.48 -17.82
N ILE A 164 -1.85 -7.75 -17.79
CA ILE A 164 -0.96 -8.91 -17.79
C ILE A 164 -0.85 -9.47 -19.21
N ASN A 165 0.38 -9.45 -19.74
CA ASN A 165 0.71 -10.05 -21.03
C ASN A 165 2.17 -10.58 -21.02
N PRO A 166 2.45 -11.76 -21.62
CA PRO A 166 1.50 -12.70 -22.21
C PRO A 166 0.68 -13.47 -21.14
N LYS A 167 -0.54 -13.89 -21.47
CA LYS A 167 -1.44 -14.58 -20.51
C LYS A 167 -2.09 -15.87 -21.04
N ASP A 168 -1.87 -16.27 -22.29
CA ASP A 168 -2.46 -17.48 -22.88
C ASP A 168 -2.08 -18.78 -22.15
N ASP A 169 -0.90 -18.81 -21.54
CA ASP A 169 -0.39 -19.97 -20.81
C ASP A 169 -0.71 -19.93 -19.30
N MET A 170 -1.39 -18.88 -18.83
CA MET A 170 -1.73 -18.76 -17.42
C MET A 170 -2.89 -19.68 -17.06
N MET A 171 -2.60 -20.70 -16.25
CA MET A 171 -3.61 -21.58 -15.65
C MET A 171 -4.70 -20.80 -14.90
N PHE A 172 -4.37 -19.63 -14.36
CA PHE A 172 -5.32 -18.75 -13.70
C PHE A 172 -6.54 -18.46 -14.59
N VAL A 173 -6.32 -17.98 -15.82
CA VAL A 173 -7.41 -17.56 -16.71
C VAL A 173 -8.31 -18.73 -17.10
N LYS A 174 -7.69 -19.87 -17.41
CA LYS A 174 -8.39 -21.12 -17.79
C LYS A 174 -9.28 -21.67 -16.68
N ASN A 175 -8.98 -21.32 -15.43
CA ASN A 175 -9.72 -21.74 -14.25
C ASN A 175 -10.72 -20.69 -13.74
N THR A 176 -10.90 -19.58 -14.47
CA THR A 176 -11.92 -18.58 -14.11
C THR A 176 -13.27 -18.92 -14.73
N TYR A 177 -14.33 -18.79 -13.94
CA TYR A 177 -15.70 -18.98 -14.41
C TYR A 177 -16.71 -18.18 -13.57
N HIS A 178 -17.98 -18.27 -13.96
CA HIS A 178 -19.10 -17.79 -13.15
C HIS A 178 -19.03 -18.37 -11.73
N TYR A 179 -19.55 -17.60 -10.77
CA TYR A 179 -19.72 -18.02 -9.37
C TYR A 179 -18.43 -18.26 -8.58
N ASN A 180 -17.27 -17.96 -9.16
CA ASN A 180 -16.03 -17.92 -8.39
C ASN A 180 -15.97 -16.68 -7.49
N LEU A 181 -15.25 -16.83 -6.37
CA LEU A 181 -14.83 -15.74 -5.50
C LEU A 181 -13.42 -15.27 -5.86
N TYR A 182 -13.25 -13.97 -6.06
CA TYR A 182 -11.94 -13.33 -6.20
C TYR A 182 -11.58 -12.64 -4.89
N ASN A 183 -10.62 -13.21 -4.17
CA ASN A 183 -10.15 -12.72 -2.89
C ASN A 183 -8.81 -11.98 -3.06
N PHE A 184 -8.85 -10.67 -3.01
CA PHE A 184 -7.69 -9.80 -3.15
C PHE A 184 -7.08 -9.43 -1.80
N ILE A 185 -5.78 -9.62 -1.68
CA ILE A 185 -4.96 -9.11 -0.58
C ILE A 185 -3.95 -8.12 -1.16
N PHE A 186 -4.13 -6.84 -0.85
CA PHE A 186 -3.17 -5.79 -1.17
C PHE A 186 -2.16 -5.68 -0.03
N VAL A 187 -0.90 -5.92 -0.34
CA VAL A 187 0.22 -5.64 0.53
C VAL A 187 0.76 -4.27 0.13
N ASN A 188 0.33 -3.24 0.84
CA ASN A 188 0.69 -1.86 0.57
C ASN A 188 1.93 -1.49 1.38
N PHE A 189 3.10 -1.48 0.74
CA PHE A 189 4.36 -1.10 1.37
C PHE A 189 4.46 0.42 1.61
N ASN A 190 3.49 1.19 1.12
CA ASN A 190 3.42 2.62 1.35
C ASN A 190 2.76 2.90 2.71
N TYR A 191 3.24 3.97 3.34
CA TYR A 191 2.73 4.42 4.62
C TYR A 191 1.39 5.18 4.49
N THR A 192 1.02 5.60 3.28
CA THR A 192 -0.15 6.46 3.04
C THR A 192 -1.38 5.63 2.69
N GLU A 193 -2.56 6.22 2.92
CA GLU A 193 -3.87 5.61 2.60
C GLU A 193 -4.32 5.96 1.16
N LEU A 194 -3.40 6.37 0.29
CA LEU A 194 -3.74 6.76 -1.09
C LEU A 194 -4.27 5.56 -1.89
N LEU A 195 -3.65 4.39 -1.75
CA LEU A 195 -4.13 3.16 -2.38
C LEU A 195 -5.51 2.77 -1.84
N ASP A 196 -5.71 2.86 -0.52
CA ASP A 196 -6.96 2.55 0.16
C ASP A 196 -8.10 3.36 -0.43
N ASN A 197 -7.91 4.68 -0.59
CA ASN A 197 -8.88 5.56 -1.25
C ASN A 197 -9.08 5.25 -2.73
N TYR A 198 -8.03 4.81 -3.43
CA TYR A 198 -8.12 4.46 -4.86
C TYR A 198 -8.94 3.19 -5.09
N ILE A 199 -8.68 2.12 -4.33
CA ILE A 199 -9.30 0.79 -4.54
C ILE A 199 -10.63 0.62 -3.78
N TYR A 200 -11.04 1.60 -2.99
CA TYR A 200 -12.26 1.50 -2.18
C TYR A 200 -13.51 1.33 -3.05
N LEU A 201 -14.23 0.23 -2.84
CA LEU A 201 -15.50 -0.07 -3.50
C LEU A 201 -16.66 0.67 -2.80
N ASP A 202 -16.87 1.95 -3.15
CA ASP A 202 -17.96 2.74 -2.59
C ASP A 202 -19.34 2.39 -3.19
N LYS A 203 -20.43 2.83 -2.54
CA LYS A 203 -21.83 2.55 -2.94
C LYS A 203 -22.20 2.97 -4.37
N SER A 204 -21.46 3.90 -4.99
CA SER A 204 -21.70 4.33 -6.38
C SER A 204 -20.96 3.47 -7.40
N GLN A 205 -19.89 2.79 -6.97
CA GLN A 205 -19.11 1.88 -7.80
C GLN A 205 -19.52 0.43 -7.60
N PHE A 206 -20.07 0.08 -6.43
CA PHE A 206 -20.39 -1.29 -6.03
C PHE A 206 -21.79 -1.39 -5.42
N GLU A 207 -22.57 -2.35 -5.91
CA GLU A 207 -23.89 -2.69 -5.39
C GLU A 207 -23.85 -4.09 -4.78
N PRO A 208 -23.85 -4.22 -3.44
CA PRO A 208 -23.77 -5.51 -2.77
C PRO A 208 -24.91 -6.48 -3.12
N HIS A 209 -26.08 -5.94 -3.52
CA HIS A 209 -27.28 -6.71 -3.87
C HIS A 209 -27.80 -6.33 -5.27
N ARG A 210 -26.93 -6.42 -6.28
CA ARG A 210 -27.28 -6.10 -7.69
C ARG A 210 -28.44 -6.94 -8.23
N HIS A 211 -28.64 -8.15 -7.72
CA HIS A 211 -29.68 -9.07 -8.19
C HIS A 211 -30.70 -9.38 -7.10
N LYS A 212 -31.98 -9.38 -7.49
CA LYS A 212 -33.10 -9.64 -6.57
C LYS A 212 -33.10 -11.04 -5.95
N ASN A 213 -32.59 -12.02 -6.70
CA ASN A 213 -32.66 -13.44 -6.36
C ASN A 213 -31.27 -14.10 -6.36
N ALA A 214 -30.20 -13.30 -6.35
CA ALA A 214 -28.84 -13.83 -6.36
C ALA A 214 -27.87 -12.91 -5.63
N ASP A 215 -26.96 -13.52 -4.88
CA ASP A 215 -26.09 -12.80 -3.95
C ASP A 215 -24.79 -12.30 -4.62
N ARG A 216 -24.67 -12.47 -5.95
CA ARG A 216 -23.49 -12.10 -6.75
C ARG A 216 -23.42 -10.59 -6.92
N ASN A 217 -22.26 -10.03 -6.62
CA ASN A 217 -22.04 -8.60 -6.51
C ASN A 217 -20.88 -8.09 -7.37
N PHE A 218 -20.20 -8.97 -8.11
CA PHE A 218 -19.02 -8.64 -8.91
C PHE A 218 -19.12 -9.20 -10.33
N THR A 219 -18.40 -8.57 -11.26
CA THR A 219 -18.26 -9.05 -12.63
C THR A 219 -16.78 -9.09 -12.97
N PHE A 220 -16.23 -10.26 -13.27
CA PHE A 220 -14.84 -10.43 -13.65
C PHE A 220 -14.68 -10.58 -15.16
N PHE A 221 -13.65 -9.98 -15.74
CA PHE A 221 -13.34 -10.08 -17.16
C PHE A 221 -12.01 -10.83 -17.34
N PRO A 222 -12.02 -12.07 -17.88
CA PRO A 222 -10.79 -12.84 -18.10
C PRO A 222 -9.94 -12.29 -19.26
N ASN A 223 -10.53 -11.58 -20.23
CA ASN A 223 -9.83 -11.11 -21.43
C ASN A 223 -10.14 -9.64 -21.81
N PRO A 224 -10.07 -8.66 -20.90
CA PRO A 224 -10.58 -7.32 -21.16
C PRO A 224 -9.79 -6.54 -22.23
N ASP A 225 -8.62 -7.01 -22.65
CA ASP A 225 -7.81 -6.44 -23.74
C ASP A 225 -7.93 -7.22 -25.07
N GLY A 226 -8.75 -8.27 -25.12
CA GLY A 226 -9.04 -9.03 -26.33
C GLY A 226 -7.89 -9.89 -26.86
N LYS A 227 -6.83 -10.11 -26.07
CA LYS A 227 -5.62 -10.80 -26.55
C LYS A 227 -5.62 -12.31 -26.40
N LEU A 228 -6.50 -12.88 -25.57
CA LEU A 228 -6.68 -14.33 -25.49
C LEU A 228 -7.44 -14.87 -26.70
N THR A 229 -7.06 -16.07 -27.13
CA THR A 229 -7.75 -16.79 -28.23
C THR A 229 -9.03 -17.50 -27.78
N GLU A 230 -9.10 -17.94 -26.52
CA GLU A 230 -10.21 -18.74 -25.97
C GLU A 230 -11.45 -17.90 -25.61
N PHE A 231 -11.28 -16.61 -25.34
CA PHE A 231 -12.33 -15.68 -24.91
C PHE A 231 -12.28 -14.40 -25.74
N ASN A 232 -13.39 -13.72 -25.94
CA ASN A 232 -13.38 -12.37 -26.52
C ASN A 232 -13.29 -11.30 -25.43
N GLU A 233 -13.18 -10.03 -25.83
CA GLU A 233 -13.03 -8.89 -24.92
C GLU A 233 -14.24 -8.60 -24.03
N ASP A 234 -15.42 -9.06 -24.45
CA ASP A 234 -16.69 -8.88 -23.75
C ASP A 234 -17.03 -10.06 -22.81
N THR A 235 -16.26 -11.15 -22.86
CA THR A 235 -16.45 -12.31 -21.97
C THR A 235 -16.37 -11.84 -20.52
N SER A 236 -17.39 -12.18 -19.72
CA SER A 236 -17.46 -11.78 -18.32
C SER A 236 -18.19 -12.79 -17.44
N TRP A 237 -17.71 -12.92 -16.20
CA TRP A 237 -18.20 -13.86 -15.20
C TRP A 237 -18.95 -13.13 -14.09
N SER A 238 -20.18 -13.55 -13.81
CA SER A 238 -20.93 -13.10 -12.63
C SER A 238 -20.39 -13.80 -11.39
N SER A 239 -19.79 -13.04 -10.48
CA SER A 239 -18.86 -13.54 -9.47
C SER A 239 -19.00 -12.80 -8.14
N TYR A 240 -18.14 -13.17 -7.19
CA TYR A 240 -18.02 -12.56 -5.87
C TYR A 240 -16.65 -11.91 -5.71
N ILE A 241 -16.57 -10.85 -4.90
CA ILE A 241 -15.30 -10.20 -4.57
C ILE A 241 -15.12 -10.03 -3.06
N MET A 242 -13.87 -10.16 -2.62
CA MET A 242 -13.40 -9.75 -1.30
C MET A 242 -12.08 -9.00 -1.46
N THR A 243 -11.90 -7.93 -0.71
CA THR A 243 -10.69 -7.11 -0.74
C THR A 243 -10.20 -6.86 0.68
N ASN A 244 -8.90 -7.04 0.91
CA ASN A 244 -8.24 -6.67 2.15
C ASN A 244 -6.95 -5.91 1.84
N ILE A 245 -6.61 -4.91 2.66
CA ILE A 245 -5.38 -4.12 2.53
C ILE A 245 -4.61 -4.23 3.84
N ILE A 246 -3.34 -4.60 3.73
CA ILE A 246 -2.39 -4.62 4.84
C ILE A 246 -1.25 -3.65 4.59
N HIS A 247 -0.80 -2.97 5.64
CA HIS A 247 0.34 -2.04 5.60
C HIS A 247 1.46 -2.59 6.49
N PRO A 248 2.36 -3.44 5.96
CA PRO A 248 3.39 -4.07 6.76
C PRO A 248 4.36 -3.07 7.40
N HIS A 249 4.60 -1.92 6.76
CA HIS A 249 5.51 -0.88 7.27
C HIS A 249 4.81 0.16 8.15
N GLY A 250 3.52 -0.02 8.46
CA GLY A 250 2.74 0.93 9.23
C GLY A 250 2.01 1.98 8.40
N ARG A 251 1.40 2.93 9.11
CA ARG A 251 0.47 3.92 8.54
C ARG A 251 0.82 5.34 8.98
N GLN A 252 0.66 6.29 8.07
CA GLN A 252 0.92 7.72 8.26
C GLN A 252 0.13 8.30 9.44
N ASN A 253 -1.11 7.86 9.63
CA ASN A 253 -1.99 8.32 10.71
C ASN A 253 -1.61 7.76 12.10
N ILE A 254 -0.71 6.78 12.16
CA ILE A 254 -0.18 6.18 13.40
C ILE A 254 1.35 6.26 13.31
N PRO A 255 1.97 7.41 13.65
CA PRO A 255 3.40 7.62 13.41
C PRO A 255 4.30 6.55 14.02
N ARG A 256 3.97 6.09 15.24
CA ARG A 256 4.68 5.01 15.95
C ARG A 256 4.62 3.63 15.27
N SER A 257 3.77 3.47 14.26
CA SER A 257 3.68 2.23 13.49
C SER A 257 4.63 2.21 12.29
N MET A 258 5.20 3.35 11.92
CA MET A 258 6.08 3.47 10.76
C MET A 258 7.41 2.80 11.05
N ILE A 259 7.70 1.73 10.34
CA ILE A 259 8.93 0.96 10.48
C ILE A 259 9.80 1.23 9.26
N PHE A 260 11.10 1.46 9.49
CA PHE A 260 12.14 1.53 8.47
C PHE A 260 13.10 0.38 8.71
N GLY A 261 13.40 -0.43 7.69
CA GLY A 261 14.47 -1.41 7.74
C GLY A 261 14.36 -2.51 8.81
N THR A 262 15.40 -3.34 8.86
CA THR A 262 15.43 -4.79 9.06
C THR A 262 14.97 -5.35 10.42
N GLU A 263 14.17 -6.43 10.39
CA GLU A 263 14.07 -7.34 11.54
C GLU A 263 15.44 -7.98 11.78
N LEU A 264 15.97 -7.80 12.99
CA LEU A 264 17.22 -8.43 13.41
C LEU A 264 16.90 -9.72 14.17
N GLU A 265 17.17 -10.87 13.56
CA GLU A 265 17.08 -12.17 14.24
C GLU A 265 17.95 -12.22 15.51
N ASN A 266 19.02 -11.42 15.57
CA ASN A 266 20.03 -11.46 16.62
C ASN A 266 19.98 -10.30 17.63
N TYR A 267 19.05 -9.34 17.48
CA TYR A 267 18.92 -8.23 18.44
C TYR A 267 18.01 -8.64 19.60
N ASP A 268 18.64 -8.93 20.74
CA ASP A 268 17.94 -9.21 21.99
C ASP A 268 18.00 -7.99 22.90
N LYS A 269 16.89 -7.23 22.92
CA LYS A 269 16.73 -6.03 23.76
C LYS A 269 17.01 -6.30 25.24
N SER A 270 16.80 -7.54 25.72
CA SER A 270 17.07 -7.91 27.11
C SER A 270 18.56 -7.93 27.49
N LYS A 271 19.47 -7.89 26.50
CA LYS A 271 20.92 -7.80 26.72
C LYS A 271 21.46 -6.38 26.76
N ALA A 272 20.70 -5.39 26.29
CA ALA A 272 21.10 -3.99 26.26
C ALA A 272 20.78 -3.23 27.57
N GLU A 273 19.87 -3.75 28.40
CA GLU A 273 19.45 -3.12 29.67
C GLU A 273 20.20 -3.66 30.92
N LYS A 274 21.48 -4.05 30.80
CA LYS A 274 22.31 -4.48 31.95
C LYS A 274 23.36 -3.47 32.35
#